data_AF-A0A5N0HK09-F1
#
_entry.id   AF-A0A5N0HK09-F1
#
_cell.length_a   1.000
_cell.length_b   1.000
_cell.length_c   1.000
_cell.angle_alpha   90.00
_cell.angle_beta   90.00
_cell.angle_gamma   90.00
#
_symmetry.space_group_name_H-M   'P 1'
#
loop_
_entity.id
_entity.type
_entity.pdbx_description
1 polymer ?
#
loop_
_entity_poly.entity_id
_entity_poly.type
_entity_poly.pdbx_seq_one_letter_code
_entity_poly.pdbx_strand_id
1 'polypeptide(L)'
;MGELLYERGQLDEAEALLDDAYELGAEGGLVDFMLAAFGTGARLKLARGDKTAADRRLAEGLQIARELQLPRLEARLVYEQVRLAALSTEGIDESLAQRVMGQGTQALDGIGDVTAELREDSQIRLLLRDGQPSALTAACHRSRARVDHVDQRKRPRAHLQATLPLALCLSVAGNTYEAQRDLAPALRTCAALGLSRMLIDEGPQMLHLAKDTALTRK
;
A
#
# COMPACT_ATOMS: atom_id res chain seq x y z
N MET A 1 8.57 -6.68 -13.73
CA MET A 1 7.47 -7.17 -14.60
C MET A 1 6.32 -7.75 -13.80
N GLY A 2 6.57 -8.70 -12.88
CA GLY A 2 5.52 -9.29 -12.03
C GLY A 2 4.64 -8.29 -11.26
N GLU A 3 5.19 -7.19 -10.73
CA GLU A 3 4.37 -6.17 -10.03
C GLU A 3 3.35 -5.48 -10.93
N LEU A 4 3.70 -5.16 -12.18
CA LEU A 4 2.76 -4.52 -13.10
C LEU A 4 1.65 -5.48 -13.54
N LEU A 5 2.01 -6.76 -13.80
CA LEU A 5 1.03 -7.81 -14.11
C LEU A 5 0.07 -8.01 -12.93
N TYR A 6 0.62 -8.04 -11.71
CA TYR A 6 -0.19 -8.09 -10.50
C TYR A 6 -1.12 -6.87 -10.42
N GLU A 7 -0.61 -5.65 -10.57
CA GLU A 7 -1.43 -4.43 -10.53
C GLU A 7 -2.58 -4.46 -11.55
N ARG A 8 -2.38 -5.11 -12.70
CA ARG A 8 -3.39 -5.31 -13.73
C ARG A 8 -4.41 -6.42 -13.45
N GLY A 9 -4.17 -7.23 -12.42
CA GLY A 9 -4.98 -8.40 -12.10
C GLY A 9 -4.64 -9.64 -12.94
N GLN A 10 -3.52 -9.63 -13.65
CA GLN A 10 -2.98 -10.76 -14.40
C GLN A 10 -2.25 -11.69 -13.42
N LEU A 11 -3.03 -12.37 -12.56
CA LEU A 11 -2.48 -13.07 -11.40
C LEU A 11 -1.67 -14.31 -11.77
N ASP A 12 -2.07 -15.06 -12.80
CA ASP A 12 -1.35 -16.27 -13.22
C ASP A 12 0.06 -15.92 -13.74
N GLU A 13 0.19 -14.95 -14.64
CA GLU A 13 1.50 -14.54 -15.16
C GLU A 13 2.33 -13.79 -14.11
N ALA A 14 1.69 -13.03 -13.23
CA ALA A 14 2.38 -12.39 -12.11
C ALA A 14 2.95 -13.43 -11.14
N GLU A 15 2.21 -14.49 -10.85
CA GLU A 15 2.59 -15.55 -9.91
C GLU A 15 3.85 -16.26 -10.38
N ALA A 16 3.91 -16.69 -11.64
CA ALA A 16 5.10 -17.32 -12.20
C ALA A 16 6.36 -16.45 -12.01
N LEU A 17 6.30 -15.17 -12.43
CA LEU A 17 7.45 -14.28 -12.33
C LEU A 17 7.84 -13.92 -10.88
N LEU A 18 6.88 -13.84 -9.98
CA LEU A 18 7.12 -13.51 -8.58
C LEU A 18 7.62 -14.72 -7.79
N ASP A 19 7.20 -15.92 -8.17
CA ASP A 19 7.65 -17.18 -7.57
C ASP A 19 9.08 -17.51 -8.04
N ASP A 20 9.39 -17.36 -9.33
CA ASP A 20 10.76 -17.47 -9.84
C ASP A 20 11.70 -16.50 -9.11
N ALA A 21 11.29 -15.23 -8.98
CA ALA A 21 12.10 -14.22 -8.28
C ALA A 21 12.25 -14.52 -6.77
N TYR A 22 11.29 -15.20 -6.17
CA TYR A 22 11.35 -15.64 -4.77
C TYR A 22 12.30 -16.81 -4.59
N GLU A 23 12.35 -17.77 -5.53
CA GLU A 23 13.30 -18.89 -5.51
C GLU A 23 14.76 -18.44 -5.63
N LEU A 24 15.03 -17.35 -6.35
CA LEU A 24 16.38 -16.75 -6.38
C LEU A 24 16.78 -16.09 -5.04
N GLY A 25 15.83 -15.82 -4.15
CA GLY A 25 16.05 -15.33 -2.79
C GLY A 25 17.02 -14.14 -2.68
N ALA A 26 17.91 -14.21 -1.70
CA ALA A 26 18.94 -13.19 -1.45
C ALA A 26 20.04 -13.15 -2.55
N GLU A 27 20.23 -14.26 -3.27
CA GLU A 27 21.28 -14.43 -4.28
C GLU A 27 20.97 -13.67 -5.57
N GLY A 28 19.72 -13.25 -5.78
CA GLY A 28 19.30 -12.39 -6.90
C GLY A 28 19.85 -10.94 -6.84
N GLY A 29 20.49 -10.54 -5.74
CA GLY A 29 21.42 -9.39 -5.64
C GLY A 29 20.82 -7.98 -5.74
N LEU A 30 19.61 -7.80 -6.27
CA LEU A 30 18.98 -6.48 -6.43
C LEU A 30 17.75 -6.34 -5.53
N VAL A 31 17.80 -5.34 -4.64
CA VAL A 31 16.71 -5.01 -3.69
C VAL A 31 15.36 -4.84 -4.39
N ASP A 32 15.34 -4.34 -5.63
CA ASP A 32 14.09 -4.18 -6.41
C ASP A 32 13.42 -5.52 -6.74
N PHE A 33 14.19 -6.60 -6.94
CA PHE A 33 13.61 -7.94 -7.10
C PHE A 33 13.02 -8.44 -5.78
N MET A 34 13.70 -8.22 -4.66
CA MET A 34 13.20 -8.59 -3.33
C MET A 34 11.91 -7.83 -2.98
N LEU A 35 11.83 -6.54 -3.31
CA LEU A 35 10.61 -5.73 -3.10
C LEU A 35 9.40 -6.36 -3.81
N ALA A 36 9.59 -6.85 -5.04
CA ALA A 36 8.54 -7.51 -5.80
C ALA A 36 8.25 -8.92 -5.24
N ALA A 37 9.28 -9.76 -5.11
CA ALA A 37 9.16 -11.18 -4.71
C ALA A 37 8.49 -11.35 -3.34
N PHE A 38 8.95 -10.58 -2.34
CA PHE A 38 8.39 -10.65 -0.99
C PHE A 38 7.14 -9.78 -0.84
N GLY A 39 7.21 -8.51 -1.28
CA GLY A 39 6.11 -7.56 -1.08
C GLY A 39 4.90 -7.89 -1.94
N THR A 40 5.05 -7.80 -3.27
CA THR A 40 3.96 -8.09 -4.20
C THR A 40 3.61 -9.58 -4.21
N GLY A 41 4.60 -10.47 -4.07
CA GLY A 41 4.34 -11.91 -3.93
C GLY A 41 3.45 -12.24 -2.74
N ALA A 42 3.65 -11.60 -1.58
CA ALA A 42 2.73 -11.76 -0.45
C ALA A 42 1.30 -11.29 -0.77
N ARG A 43 1.15 -10.16 -1.48
CA ARG A 43 -0.18 -9.71 -1.94
C ARG A 43 -0.85 -10.73 -2.83
N LEU A 44 -0.08 -11.32 -3.75
CA LEU A 44 -0.59 -12.31 -4.68
C LEU A 44 -1.08 -13.56 -3.95
N LYS A 45 -0.28 -14.09 -3.02
CA LYS A 45 -0.69 -15.26 -2.24
C LYS A 45 -1.97 -14.98 -1.44
N LEU A 46 -2.08 -13.79 -0.84
CA LEU A 46 -3.32 -13.35 -0.20
C LEU A 46 -4.50 -13.25 -1.18
N ALA A 47 -4.28 -12.70 -2.38
CA ALA A 47 -5.30 -12.60 -3.42
C ALA A 47 -5.83 -13.96 -3.88
N ARG A 48 -5.01 -15.02 -3.76
CA ARG A 48 -5.38 -16.42 -4.01
C ARG A 48 -6.04 -17.12 -2.82
N GLY A 49 -6.15 -16.45 -1.67
CA GLY A 49 -6.64 -17.04 -0.42
C GLY A 49 -5.59 -17.81 0.37
N ASP A 50 -4.33 -17.82 -0.08
CA ASP A 50 -3.22 -18.47 0.62
C ASP A 50 -2.55 -17.49 1.60
N LYS A 51 -3.25 -17.23 2.71
CA LYS A 51 -2.73 -16.37 3.80
C LYS A 51 -1.44 -16.94 4.39
N THR A 52 -1.34 -18.27 4.53
CA THR A 52 -0.15 -18.92 5.11
C THR A 52 1.11 -18.67 4.27
N ALA A 53 1.03 -18.77 2.94
CA ALA A 53 2.16 -18.46 2.09
C ALA A 53 2.47 -16.94 2.07
N ALA A 54 1.45 -16.09 2.14
CA ALA A 54 1.66 -14.65 2.27
C ALA A 54 2.43 -14.29 3.54
N ASP A 55 2.00 -14.81 4.70
CA ASP A 55 2.64 -14.58 5.99
C ASP A 55 4.08 -15.12 6.01
N ARG A 56 4.32 -16.30 5.41
CA ARG A 56 5.66 -16.86 5.26
C ARG A 56 6.59 -15.93 4.47
N ARG A 57 6.15 -15.43 3.31
CA ARG A 57 6.94 -14.50 2.49
C ARG A 57 7.26 -13.22 3.24
N LEU A 58 6.29 -12.65 3.96
CA LEU A 58 6.53 -11.44 4.75
C LEU A 58 7.54 -11.69 5.87
N ALA A 59 7.42 -12.80 6.60
CA ALA A 59 8.32 -13.15 7.69
C ALA A 59 9.77 -13.35 7.21
N GLU A 60 9.95 -14.13 6.15
CA GLU A 60 11.27 -14.39 5.56
C GLU A 60 11.90 -13.11 4.98
N GLY A 61 11.14 -12.35 4.20
CA GLY A 61 11.63 -11.09 3.64
C GLY A 61 12.03 -10.07 4.71
N LEU A 62 11.31 -10.02 5.84
CA LEU A 62 11.67 -9.16 6.97
C LEU A 62 12.93 -9.61 7.69
N GLN A 63 13.13 -10.93 7.82
CA GLN A 63 14.37 -11.47 8.36
C GLN A 63 15.55 -11.06 7.48
N ILE A 64 15.46 -11.30 6.16
CA ILE A 64 16.49 -10.92 5.19
C ILE A 64 16.75 -9.40 5.22
N ALA A 65 15.69 -8.59 5.25
CA ALA A 65 15.82 -7.14 5.28
C ALA A 65 16.61 -6.64 6.50
N ARG A 66 16.44 -7.29 7.66
CA ARG A 66 17.14 -6.92 8.90
C ARG A 66 18.58 -7.41 8.90
N GLU A 67 18.79 -8.68 8.52
CA GLU A 67 20.12 -9.28 8.45
C GLU A 67 21.04 -8.52 7.48
N LEU A 68 20.50 -8.10 6.33
CA LEU A 68 21.23 -7.36 5.30
C LEU A 68 21.10 -5.84 5.41
N GLN A 69 20.45 -5.32 6.45
CA GLN A 69 20.23 -3.89 6.68
C GLN A 69 19.67 -3.15 5.45
N LEU A 70 18.56 -3.67 4.91
CA LEU A 70 17.87 -3.15 3.73
C LEU A 70 16.61 -2.35 4.14
N PRO A 71 16.74 -1.07 4.55
CA PRO A 71 15.64 -0.30 5.14
C PRO A 71 14.45 -0.10 4.20
N ARG A 72 14.70 -0.01 2.88
CA ARG A 72 13.64 0.11 1.87
C ARG A 72 12.80 -1.16 1.75
N LEU A 73 13.44 -2.33 1.84
CA LEU A 73 12.75 -3.62 1.86
C LEU A 73 11.97 -3.78 3.16
N GLU A 74 12.59 -3.49 4.30
CA GLU A 74 11.90 -3.56 5.60
C GLU A 74 10.66 -2.65 5.62
N ALA A 75 10.79 -1.38 5.21
CA ALA A 75 9.66 -0.45 5.14
C ALA A 75 8.54 -0.95 4.23
N ARG A 76 8.88 -1.55 3.08
CA ARG A 76 7.88 -2.16 2.18
C ARG A 76 7.15 -3.30 2.87
N LEU A 77 7.85 -4.23 3.50
CA LEU A 77 7.23 -5.41 4.10
C LEU A 77 6.44 -5.09 5.37
N VAL A 78 6.89 -4.12 6.16
CA VAL A 78 6.10 -3.57 7.28
C VAL A 78 4.81 -2.94 6.76
N TYR A 79 4.88 -2.17 5.68
CA TYR A 79 3.67 -1.62 5.03
C TYR A 79 2.70 -2.71 4.58
N GLU A 80 3.20 -3.81 4.00
CA GLU A 80 2.38 -4.97 3.64
C GLU A 80 1.72 -5.62 4.85
N GLN A 81 2.45 -5.80 5.96
CA GLN A 81 1.89 -6.34 7.21
C GLN A 81 0.79 -5.44 7.79
N VAL A 82 1.02 -4.12 7.84
CA VAL A 82 0.03 -3.15 8.33
C VAL A 82 -1.22 -3.15 7.45
N ARG A 83 -1.06 -3.20 6.12
CA ARG A 83 -2.20 -3.26 5.21
C ARG A 83 -2.97 -4.57 5.36
N LEU A 84 -2.30 -5.72 5.43
CA LEU A 84 -2.95 -7.01 5.65
C LEU A 84 -3.76 -7.00 6.95
N ALA A 85 -3.16 -6.50 8.03
CA ALA A 85 -3.85 -6.37 9.30
C ALA A 85 -5.10 -5.49 9.15
N ALA A 86 -5.01 -4.35 8.46
CA ALA A 86 -6.15 -3.44 8.25
C ALA A 86 -7.31 -4.05 7.44
N LEU A 87 -7.04 -5.06 6.60
CA LEU A 87 -8.06 -5.81 5.87
C LEU A 87 -8.62 -7.01 6.65
N SER A 88 -7.90 -7.47 7.68
CA SER A 88 -8.30 -8.60 8.51
C SER A 88 -9.31 -8.17 9.58
N THR A 89 -10.23 -9.06 9.92
CA THR A 89 -11.07 -8.92 11.13
C THR A 89 -10.25 -9.14 12.40
N GLU A 90 -9.07 -9.74 12.28
CA GLU A 90 -8.12 -9.93 13.37
C GLU A 90 -7.51 -8.58 13.79
N GLY A 91 -7.26 -8.41 15.08
CA GLY A 91 -6.52 -7.26 15.61
C GLY A 91 -5.14 -7.13 14.95
N ILE A 92 -4.61 -5.90 14.88
CA ILE A 92 -3.19 -5.73 14.56
C ILE A 92 -2.36 -6.10 15.79
N ASP A 93 -1.18 -6.67 15.57
CA ASP A 93 -0.17 -6.80 16.63
C ASP A 93 0.14 -5.41 17.22
N GLU A 94 -0.19 -5.22 18.50
CA GLU A 94 0.02 -3.96 19.21
C GLU A 94 1.50 -3.56 19.24
N SER A 95 2.41 -4.52 19.31
CA SER A 95 3.85 -4.26 19.30
C SER A 95 4.32 -3.73 17.95
N LEU A 96 3.73 -4.22 16.85
CA LEU A 96 3.98 -3.69 15.50
C LEU A 96 3.42 -2.27 15.39
N ALA A 97 2.18 -2.05 15.83
CA ALA A 97 1.54 -0.74 15.79
C ALA A 97 2.33 0.30 16.59
N GLN A 98 2.76 -0.02 17.82
CA GLN A 98 3.60 0.84 18.65
C GLN A 98 4.95 1.15 17.98
N ARG A 99 5.60 0.15 17.38
CA ARG A 99 6.89 0.33 16.69
C ARG A 99 6.76 1.27 15.48
N VAL A 100 5.72 1.09 14.67
CA VAL A 100 5.47 1.93 13.49
C VAL A 100 5.13 3.35 13.92
N MET A 101 4.24 3.53 14.90
CA MET A 101 3.88 4.87 15.39
C MET A 101 5.02 5.57 16.14
N GLY A 102 5.88 4.81 16.82
CA GLY A 102 7.06 5.31 17.54
C GLY A 102 8.14 5.91 16.64
N GLN A 103 8.10 5.68 15.32
CA GLN A 103 9.01 6.31 14.35
C GLN A 103 8.71 7.81 14.12
N GLY A 104 7.60 8.32 14.65
CA GLY A 104 7.18 9.71 14.48
C GLY A 104 6.76 10.05 13.05
N THR A 105 6.33 11.29 12.82
CA THR A 105 6.00 11.78 11.47
C THR A 105 7.24 11.75 10.59
N GLN A 106 7.12 11.23 9.37
CA GLN A 106 8.26 11.16 8.46
C GLN A 106 8.54 12.52 7.82
N ALA A 107 9.82 12.90 7.77
CA ALA A 107 10.24 14.05 6.97
C ALA A 107 10.18 13.65 5.49
N LEU A 108 9.24 14.25 4.76
CA LEU A 108 9.10 14.08 3.32
C LEU A 108 9.92 15.17 2.59
N ASP A 109 11.22 15.23 2.86
CA ASP A 109 12.14 16.29 2.41
C ASP A 109 12.83 15.97 1.07
N GLY A 110 13.06 14.68 0.78
CA GLY A 110 13.61 14.21 -0.50
C GLY A 110 12.55 13.64 -1.43
N ILE A 111 12.34 14.25 -2.61
CA ILE A 111 11.47 13.68 -3.65
C ILE A 111 11.99 12.28 -4.02
N GLY A 112 11.16 11.26 -3.78
CA GLY A 112 11.53 9.88 -4.11
C GLY A 112 12.23 9.12 -3.01
N ASP A 113 12.25 9.61 -1.77
CA ASP A 113 12.56 8.75 -0.61
C ASP A 113 11.42 7.76 -0.36
N VAL A 114 11.44 6.67 -1.13
CA VAL A 114 10.47 5.57 -1.06
C VAL A 114 10.41 4.96 0.35
N THR A 115 11.49 5.04 1.14
CA THR A 115 11.50 4.47 2.51
C THR A 115 10.65 5.32 3.45
N ALA A 116 10.86 6.64 3.45
CA ALA A 116 10.06 7.59 4.24
C ALA A 116 8.58 7.54 3.81
N GLU A 117 8.33 7.49 2.50
CA GLU A 117 7.00 7.34 1.91
C GLU A 117 6.25 6.09 2.42
N LEU A 118 6.90 4.92 2.42
CA LEU A 118 6.28 3.66 2.89
C LEU A 118 6.01 3.66 4.41
N ARG A 119 6.89 4.29 5.20
CA ARG A 119 6.68 4.46 6.64
C ARG A 119 5.49 5.38 6.92
N GLU A 120 5.41 6.49 6.20
CA GLU A 120 4.28 7.43 6.29
C GLU A 120 2.96 6.74 5.93
N ASP A 121 2.93 5.99 4.82
CA ASP A 121 1.76 5.24 4.37
C ASP A 121 1.33 4.17 5.40
N SER A 122 2.29 3.54 6.09
CA SER A 122 2.01 2.60 7.19
C SER A 122 1.34 3.30 8.37
N GLN A 123 1.86 4.45 8.79
CA GLN A 123 1.32 5.22 9.91
C GLN A 123 -0.07 5.79 9.60
N ILE A 124 -0.30 6.26 8.37
CA ILE A 124 -1.63 6.68 7.90
C ILE A 124 -2.66 5.56 8.07
N ARG A 125 -2.31 4.33 7.68
CA ARG A 125 -3.22 3.17 7.83
C ARG A 125 -3.52 2.84 9.29
N LEU A 126 -2.53 2.97 10.18
CA LEU A 126 -2.75 2.77 11.62
C LEU A 126 -3.68 3.83 12.21
N LEU A 127 -3.51 5.10 11.83
CA LEU A 127 -4.40 6.19 12.25
C LEU A 127 -5.83 5.98 11.73
N LEU A 128 -5.97 5.53 10.48
CA LEU A 128 -7.28 5.21 9.92
C LEU A 128 -7.97 4.06 10.68
N ARG A 129 -7.20 3.05 11.09
CA ARG A 129 -7.69 1.91 11.88
C ARG A 129 -8.09 2.31 13.30
N ASP A 130 -7.33 3.20 13.94
CA ASP A 130 -7.66 3.71 15.28
C ASP A 130 -9.03 4.38 15.30
N GLY A 131 -9.37 5.14 14.26
CA GLY A 131 -10.72 5.62 14.01
C GLY A 131 -11.22 6.72 14.97
N GLN A 132 -10.44 7.11 15.98
CA GLN A 132 -10.79 8.23 16.84
C GLN A 132 -10.79 9.53 16.03
N PRO A 133 -11.64 10.53 16.35
CA PRO A 133 -11.73 11.76 15.57
C PRO A 133 -10.40 12.49 15.37
N SER A 134 -9.54 12.50 16.39
CA SER A 134 -8.19 13.08 16.31
C SER A 134 -7.27 12.28 15.39
N ALA A 135 -7.32 10.94 15.44
CA ALA A 135 -6.55 10.07 14.57
C ALA A 135 -7.00 10.18 13.11
N LEU A 136 -8.30 10.25 12.84
CA LEU A 136 -8.84 10.48 11.48
C LEU A 136 -8.42 11.84 10.92
N THR A 137 -8.43 12.88 11.76
CA THR A 137 -7.92 14.21 11.38
C THR A 137 -6.44 14.14 11.00
N ALA A 138 -5.63 13.46 11.82
CA ALA A 138 -4.21 13.26 11.54
C ALA A 138 -4.00 12.43 10.27
N ALA A 139 -4.78 11.35 10.04
CA ALA A 139 -4.70 10.52 8.85
C ALA A 139 -4.98 11.35 7.56
N CYS A 140 -6.00 12.20 7.59
CA CYS A 140 -6.32 13.09 6.47
C CYS A 140 -5.20 14.09 6.20
N HIS A 141 -4.71 14.78 7.24
CA HIS A 141 -3.62 15.76 7.12
C HIS A 141 -2.35 15.12 6.54
N ARG A 142 -1.95 13.97 7.09
CA ARG A 142 -0.76 13.24 6.67
C ARG A 142 -0.87 12.68 5.26
N SER A 143 -2.03 12.13 4.91
CA SER A 143 -2.29 11.66 3.54
C SER A 143 -2.26 12.79 2.51
N ARG A 144 -2.72 14.00 2.88
CA ARG A 144 -2.63 15.18 2.01
C ARG A 144 -1.17 15.57 1.78
N ALA A 145 -0.39 15.69 2.86
CA ALA A 145 1.04 15.98 2.77
C ALA A 145 1.80 14.93 1.92
N ARG A 146 1.42 13.65 2.06
CA ARG A 146 1.96 12.54 1.28
C ARG A 146 1.69 12.66 -0.22
N VAL A 147 0.48 13.09 -0.61
CA VAL A 147 0.12 13.35 -2.02
C VAL A 147 0.87 14.58 -2.54
N ASP A 148 0.89 15.67 -1.77
CA ASP A 148 1.53 16.94 -2.17
C ASP A 148 3.05 16.79 -2.35
N HIS A 149 3.68 15.86 -1.63
CA HIS A 149 5.09 15.52 -1.78
C HIS A 149 5.41 14.84 -3.13
N VAL A 150 4.45 14.17 -3.77
CA VAL A 150 4.70 13.44 -5.02
C VAL A 150 4.40 14.31 -6.23
N ASP A 151 5.45 14.64 -6.99
CA ASP A 151 5.29 15.28 -8.30
C ASP A 151 4.55 14.34 -9.27
N GLN A 152 3.29 14.65 -9.54
CA GLN A 152 2.43 13.87 -10.44
C GLN A 152 3.01 13.73 -11.86
N ARG A 153 3.73 14.74 -12.36
CA ARG A 153 4.27 14.74 -13.72
C ARG A 153 5.48 13.82 -13.82
N LYS A 154 6.32 13.79 -12.79
CA LYS A 154 7.53 12.96 -12.75
C LYS A 154 7.26 11.54 -12.27
N ARG A 155 6.30 11.35 -11.35
CA ARG A 155 6.01 10.07 -10.69
C ARG A 155 4.50 9.78 -10.67
N PRO A 156 3.85 9.67 -11.83
CA PRO A 156 2.39 9.52 -11.93
C PRO A 156 1.86 8.27 -11.21
N ARG A 157 2.62 7.16 -11.25
CA ARG A 157 2.26 5.92 -10.54
C ARG A 157 2.30 6.10 -9.01
N ALA A 158 3.32 6.77 -8.47
CA ALA A 158 3.40 7.03 -7.04
C ALA A 158 2.32 8.03 -6.58
N HIS A 159 2.01 9.03 -7.41
CA HIS A 159 0.93 9.97 -7.11
C HIS A 159 -0.42 9.26 -7.08
N LEU A 160 -0.66 8.35 -8.03
CA LEU A 160 -1.86 7.50 -8.04
C LEU A 160 -1.95 6.66 -6.77
N GLN A 161 -0.86 6.00 -6.38
CA GLN A 161 -0.78 5.19 -5.15
C GLN A 161 -1.04 6.03 -3.88
N ALA A 162 -0.53 7.25 -3.80
CA ALA A 162 -0.77 8.15 -2.66
C ALA A 162 -2.20 8.72 -2.62
N THR A 163 -2.85 8.90 -3.79
CA THR A 163 -4.21 9.44 -3.88
C THR A 163 -5.25 8.50 -3.28
N LEU A 164 -5.05 7.18 -3.40
CA LEU A 164 -6.04 6.19 -2.92
C LEU A 164 -6.20 6.23 -1.39
N PRO A 165 -5.14 6.15 -0.56
CA PRO A 165 -5.26 6.30 0.90
C PRO A 165 -5.88 7.64 1.32
N LEU A 166 -5.56 8.74 0.63
CA LEU A 166 -6.16 10.05 0.92
C LEU A 166 -7.67 10.05 0.72
N ALA A 167 -8.14 9.56 -0.43
CA ALA A 167 -9.57 9.45 -0.69
C ALA A 167 -10.28 8.57 0.36
N LEU A 168 -9.64 7.48 0.77
CA LEU A 168 -10.16 6.62 1.84
C LEU A 168 -10.25 7.36 3.17
N CYS A 169 -9.19 8.07 3.57
CA CYS A 169 -9.17 8.86 4.81
C CYS A 169 -10.28 9.91 4.83
N LEU A 170 -10.45 10.66 3.74
CA LEU A 170 -11.51 11.65 3.60
C LEU A 170 -12.90 11.02 3.72
N SER A 171 -13.10 9.86 3.08
CA SER A 171 -14.38 9.14 3.14
C SER A 171 -14.70 8.66 4.56
N VAL A 172 -13.73 8.07 5.27
CA VAL A 172 -13.93 7.58 6.65
C VAL A 172 -14.14 8.74 7.62
N ALA A 173 -13.50 9.89 7.39
CA ALA A 173 -13.73 11.11 8.15
C ALA A 173 -15.07 11.82 7.81
N GLY A 174 -15.87 11.28 6.89
CA GLY A 174 -17.16 11.85 6.49
C GLY A 174 -17.10 12.93 5.41
N ASN A 175 -15.91 13.29 4.92
CA ASN A 175 -15.69 14.28 3.85
C ASN A 175 -15.94 13.68 2.46
N THR A 176 -17.11 13.06 2.28
CA THR A 176 -17.45 12.20 1.13
C THR A 176 -17.36 12.93 -0.21
N TYR A 177 -17.82 14.17 -0.30
CA TYR A 177 -17.73 14.94 -1.56
C TYR A 177 -16.28 15.16 -2.00
N GLU A 178 -15.40 15.52 -1.06
CA GLU A 178 -13.98 15.70 -1.33
C GLU A 178 -13.31 14.38 -1.70
N ALA A 179 -13.64 13.30 -0.98
CA ALA A 179 -13.17 11.96 -1.26
C ALA A 179 -13.50 11.54 -2.71
N GLN A 180 -14.76 11.70 -3.14
CA GLN A 180 -15.19 11.38 -4.50
C GLN A 180 -14.53 12.28 -5.55
N ARG A 181 -14.40 13.58 -5.28
CA ARG A 181 -13.73 14.54 -6.16
C ARG A 181 -12.28 14.13 -6.42
N ASP A 182 -11.53 13.81 -5.37
CA ASP A 182 -10.11 13.46 -5.43
C ASP A 182 -9.91 12.04 -6.00
N LEU A 183 -10.82 11.10 -5.72
CA LEU A 183 -10.74 9.73 -6.23
C LEU A 183 -11.08 9.63 -7.73
N ALA A 184 -11.99 10.44 -8.24
CA ALA A 184 -12.51 10.24 -9.59
C ALA A 184 -11.44 10.28 -10.71
N PRO A 185 -10.44 11.20 -10.70
CA PRO A 185 -9.31 11.15 -11.63
C PRO A 185 -8.50 9.85 -11.51
N ALA A 186 -8.20 9.40 -10.29
CA ALA A 186 -7.48 8.15 -10.04
C ALA A 186 -8.25 6.94 -10.61
N LEU A 187 -9.56 6.87 -10.41
CA LEU A 187 -10.39 5.78 -10.98
C LEU A 187 -10.35 5.73 -12.50
N ARG A 188 -10.40 6.88 -13.18
CA ARG A 188 -10.29 6.94 -14.65
C ARG A 188 -8.94 6.41 -15.12
N THR A 189 -7.86 6.78 -14.44
CA THR A 189 -6.52 6.29 -14.74
C THR A 189 -6.41 4.78 -14.51
N CYS A 190 -6.90 4.28 -13.38
CA CYS A 190 -6.91 2.84 -13.10
C CYS A 190 -7.71 2.07 -14.15
N ALA A 191 -8.90 2.55 -14.53
CA ALA A 191 -9.74 1.94 -15.54
C ALA A 191 -9.07 1.94 -16.93
N ALA A 192 -8.48 3.06 -17.34
CA ALA A 192 -7.82 3.18 -18.64
C ALA A 192 -6.57 2.31 -18.77
N LEU A 193 -5.85 2.09 -17.67
CA LEU A 193 -4.60 1.31 -17.64
C LEU A 193 -4.79 -0.15 -17.16
N GLY A 194 -6.02 -0.52 -16.80
CA GLY A 194 -6.36 -1.83 -16.26
C GLY A 194 -5.81 -2.11 -14.85
N LEU A 195 -5.43 -1.09 -14.08
CA LEU A 195 -4.77 -1.23 -12.76
C LEU A 195 -5.76 -1.60 -11.63
N SER A 196 -6.46 -2.71 -11.80
CA SER A 196 -7.55 -3.15 -10.92
C SER A 196 -7.10 -3.44 -9.48
N ARG A 197 -5.93 -4.07 -9.28
CA ARG A 197 -5.46 -4.44 -7.94
C ARG A 197 -5.10 -3.25 -7.07
N MET A 198 -4.76 -2.10 -7.65
CA MET A 198 -4.55 -0.88 -6.86
C MET A 198 -5.79 -0.46 -6.08
N LEU A 199 -6.99 -0.75 -6.58
CA LEU A 199 -8.26 -0.45 -5.89
C LEU A 199 -8.73 -1.62 -5.02
N ILE A 200 -8.64 -2.85 -5.54
CA ILE A 200 -9.12 -4.05 -4.83
C ILE A 200 -8.32 -4.26 -3.53
N ASP A 201 -7.01 -4.02 -3.55
CA ASP A 201 -6.13 -4.23 -2.40
C ASP A 201 -6.35 -3.21 -1.28
N GLU A 202 -7.03 -2.09 -1.54
CA GLU A 202 -7.41 -1.11 -0.51
C GLU A 202 -8.64 -1.56 0.29
N GLY A 203 -9.34 -2.60 -0.17
CA GLY A 203 -10.39 -3.27 0.59
C GLY A 203 -11.81 -2.75 0.36
N PRO A 204 -12.80 -3.31 1.09
CA PRO A 204 -14.22 -3.10 0.82
C PRO A 204 -14.69 -1.64 0.87
N GLN A 205 -14.13 -0.84 1.79
CA GLN A 205 -14.46 0.58 1.92
C GLN A 205 -14.04 1.39 0.68
N MET A 206 -12.84 1.11 0.12
CA MET A 206 -12.41 1.72 -1.12
C MET A 206 -13.30 1.31 -2.29
N LEU A 207 -13.69 0.04 -2.37
CA LEU A 207 -14.58 -0.44 -3.43
C LEU A 207 -15.98 0.20 -3.35
N HIS A 208 -16.49 0.42 -2.14
CA HIS A 208 -17.75 1.14 -1.93
C HIS A 208 -17.64 2.60 -2.40
N LEU A 209 -16.60 3.32 -1.94
CA LEU A 209 -16.33 4.69 -2.35
C LEU A 209 -16.15 4.81 -3.87
N ALA A 210 -15.43 3.87 -4.49
CA ALA A 210 -15.22 3.84 -5.93
C ALA A 210 -16.53 3.66 -6.70
N LYS A 211 -17.41 2.78 -6.22
CA LYS A 211 -18.75 2.56 -6.79
C LYS A 211 -19.58 3.83 -6.71
N ASP A 212 -19.64 4.49 -5.55
CA ASP A 212 -20.42 5.71 -5.36
C ASP A 212 -19.88 6.84 -6.25
N THR A 213 -18.56 7.01 -6.31
CA THR A 213 -17.90 8.00 -7.17
C THR A 213 -18.25 7.80 -8.65
N ALA A 214 -18.39 6.56 -9.10
CA ALA A 214 -18.77 6.24 -10.48
C ALA A 214 -20.25 6.55 -10.78
N LEU A 215 -21.13 6.48 -9.77
CA LEU A 215 -22.56 6.77 -9.90
C LEU A 215 -22.87 8.27 -9.92
N THR A 216 -22.14 9.09 -9.15
CA THR A 216 -22.33 10.56 -9.08
C THR A 216 -21.98 11.31 -10.36
N ARG A 217 -21.39 10.62 -11.37
CA ARG A 217 -20.98 11.21 -12.65
C ARG A 217 -21.94 10.92 -13.82
N LYS A 218 -23.13 10.37 -13.55
CA LYS A 218 -24.27 10.38 -14.48
C LYS A 218 -25.17 11.57 -14.19
#